data_AF-A0A7G5GWU0-F1
#
_entry.id   AF-A0A7G5GWU0-F1
#
_cell.length_a   1.000
_cell.length_b   1.000
_cell.length_c   1.000
_cell.angle_alpha   90.00
_cell.angle_beta   90.00
_cell.angle_gamma   90.00
#
_symmetry.space_group_name_H-M   'P 1'
#
loop_
_entity.id
_entity.type
_entity.pdbx_description
1 polymer ?
#
loop_
_entity_poly.entity_id
_entity_poly.type
_entity_poly.pdbx_seq_one_letter_code
_entity_poly.pdbx_strand_id
1 'polypeptide(L)'
;MKRITCIFGSQLALASLLFISSTNCFSQPVSLVKQILDSARADRSTSIDMRPLLLPGQAPIALVELQPATRDTLTRVRQAAYRTLAYLSQRVIDTTGKQQALSLLTAGLTDNESTIIRSVSSALRQVNRQTFTPVVVQRIRLLLRSGQKNLSEVCRLLGFIGDQSDRSRLSLLLTAPGLDAATSQSIRLALVRLGDAALRGQLVSKLKGQVVNSNFMVFALTDLLYTRQKEIVDVLVTKLYSNESNCEGATPTARINCAYQLMISLAPFIVDYPIQVDEFGESSLPATNEAYIQTLATVRDWFTAHTDYRMRNDIY
;
A
#
# COMPACT_ATOMS: atom_id res chain seq x y z
N MET A 1 59.99 17.03 7.27
CA MET A 1 59.25 17.24 8.54
C MET A 1 57.88 16.59 8.35
N LYS A 2 57.42 15.55 9.04
CA LYS A 2 57.74 14.91 10.33
C LYS A 2 58.53 13.59 10.18
N ARG A 3 59.22 13.23 11.25
CA ARG A 3 60.34 12.29 11.34
C ARG A 3 59.87 10.84 11.47
N ILE A 4 60.51 9.95 10.71
CA ILE A 4 60.59 8.51 11.00
C ILE A 4 61.97 8.30 11.63
N THR A 5 62.00 7.73 12.83
CA THR A 5 63.23 7.40 13.55
C THR A 5 63.41 5.89 13.47
N CYS A 6 64.37 5.43 12.66
CA CYS A 6 64.86 4.05 12.69
C CYS A 6 66.20 4.07 13.44
N ILE A 7 66.30 3.30 14.52
CA ILE A 7 67.57 2.97 15.19
C ILE A 7 67.89 1.51 14.87
N PHE A 8 69.15 1.30 14.48
CA PHE A 8 69.79 0.03 14.15
C PHE A 8 69.81 -0.95 15.33
N GLY A 9 69.62 -2.23 15.02
CA GLY A 9 69.99 -3.35 15.87
C GLY A 9 70.33 -4.56 15.00
N SER A 10 71.60 -4.70 14.65
CA SER A 10 72.15 -5.80 13.86
C SER A 10 72.71 -6.88 14.80
N GLN A 11 72.14 -8.09 14.80
CA GLN A 11 72.89 -9.34 15.00
C GLN A 11 72.18 -10.55 14.34
N LEU A 12 72.93 -11.18 13.43
CA LEU A 12 72.96 -12.59 13.03
C LEU A 12 71.85 -13.55 13.50
N ALA A 13 71.14 -14.16 12.55
CA ALA A 13 71.11 -15.63 12.37
C ALA A 13 70.24 -16.02 11.17
N LEU A 14 70.77 -16.92 10.34
CA LEU A 14 70.06 -17.56 9.22
C LEU A 14 68.84 -18.35 9.71
N ALA A 15 67.67 -18.06 9.16
CA ALA A 15 66.59 -19.03 8.98
C ALA A 15 65.65 -18.53 7.87
N SER A 16 65.74 -19.17 6.71
CA SER A 16 64.85 -18.95 5.58
C SER A 16 63.44 -19.40 5.94
N LEU A 17 62.60 -18.47 6.39
CA LEU A 17 61.14 -18.63 6.46
C LEU A 17 60.53 -17.66 5.45
N LEU A 18 60.17 -18.21 4.29
CA LEU A 18 59.24 -17.58 3.34
C LEU A 18 57.89 -17.43 4.04
N PHE A 19 57.68 -16.33 4.75
CA PHE A 19 56.34 -15.85 5.05
C PHE A 19 55.75 -15.33 3.75
N ILE A 20 55.07 -16.22 3.02
CA ILE A 20 54.06 -15.82 2.06
C ILE A 20 52.96 -15.16 2.90
N SER A 21 53.02 -13.84 3.02
CA SER A 21 51.87 -13.05 3.45
C SER A 21 50.81 -13.23 2.37
N SER A 22 49.96 -14.24 2.52
CA SER A 22 48.69 -14.31 1.81
C SER A 22 47.90 -13.09 2.25
N THR A 23 47.96 -12.03 1.45
CA THR A 23 46.91 -11.02 1.40
C THR A 23 45.65 -11.78 1.01
N ASN A 24 44.93 -12.26 2.02
CA ASN A 24 43.55 -12.68 1.88
C ASN A 24 42.80 -11.45 1.39
N CYS A 25 42.64 -11.38 0.08
CA CYS A 25 41.71 -10.47 -0.58
C CYS A 25 40.32 -10.93 -0.15
N PHE A 26 39.89 -10.50 1.04
CA PHE A 26 38.51 -10.67 1.48
C PHE A 26 37.65 -9.83 0.52
N SER A 27 37.18 -10.46 -0.55
CA SER A 27 36.11 -9.89 -1.37
C SER A 27 34.93 -9.67 -0.43
N GLN A 28 34.55 -8.41 -0.23
CA GLN A 28 33.35 -8.15 0.56
C GLN A 28 32.17 -8.91 -0.07
N PRO A 29 31.32 -9.56 0.76
CA PRO A 29 30.18 -10.27 0.23
C PRO A 29 29.33 -9.30 -0.60
N VAL A 30 28.99 -9.71 -1.82
CA VAL A 30 28.15 -8.92 -2.73
C VAL A 30 26.85 -8.55 -2.01
N SER A 31 26.53 -7.26 -1.95
CA SER A 31 25.30 -6.79 -1.29
C SER A 31 24.06 -7.48 -1.88
N LEU A 32 23.07 -7.78 -1.04
CA LEU A 32 21.85 -8.46 -1.48
C LEU A 32 21.08 -7.62 -2.52
N VAL A 33 21.09 -6.29 -2.40
CA VAL A 33 20.50 -5.41 -3.41
C VAL A 33 21.21 -5.57 -4.75
N LYS A 34 22.54 -5.59 -4.79
CA LYS A 34 23.27 -5.84 -6.04
C LYS A 34 22.91 -7.20 -6.65
N GLN A 35 22.75 -8.26 -5.85
CA GLN A 35 22.29 -9.56 -6.36
C GLN A 35 20.90 -9.48 -7.00
N ILE A 36 19.96 -8.78 -6.36
CA ILE A 36 18.60 -8.55 -6.88
C ILE A 36 18.65 -7.81 -8.22
N LEU A 37 19.40 -6.70 -8.27
CA LEU A 37 19.49 -5.86 -9.46
C LEU A 37 20.24 -6.58 -10.61
N ASP A 38 21.30 -7.33 -10.31
CA ASP A 38 22.05 -8.09 -11.32
C ASP A 38 21.22 -9.26 -11.87
N SER A 39 20.41 -9.93 -11.04
CA SER A 39 19.44 -10.93 -11.54
C SER A 39 18.40 -10.29 -12.46
N ALA A 40 17.88 -9.12 -12.10
CA ALA A 40 16.97 -8.37 -12.96
C ALA A 40 17.65 -7.96 -14.27
N ARG A 41 18.91 -7.50 -14.24
CA ARG A 41 19.68 -7.18 -15.47
C ARG A 41 19.88 -8.39 -16.36
N ALA A 42 20.15 -9.55 -15.78
CA ALA A 42 20.36 -10.80 -16.50
C ALA A 42 19.05 -11.48 -16.97
N ASP A 43 17.89 -10.86 -16.72
CA ASP A 43 16.55 -11.41 -17.03
C ASP A 43 16.30 -12.78 -16.39
N ARG A 44 16.88 -13.01 -15.21
CA ARG A 44 16.71 -14.26 -14.47
C ARG A 44 15.55 -14.10 -13.48
N SER A 45 14.55 -14.95 -13.62
CA SER A 45 13.52 -15.13 -12.59
C SER A 45 14.11 -15.94 -11.44
N THR A 46 14.72 -15.26 -10.47
CA THR A 46 15.11 -15.88 -9.21
C THR A 46 14.27 -15.31 -8.08
N SER A 47 13.68 -16.20 -7.28
CA SER A 47 13.09 -15.82 -6.00
C SER A 47 14.24 -15.58 -5.03
N ILE A 48 14.54 -14.30 -4.79
CA ILE A 48 15.56 -13.88 -3.84
C ILE A 48 14.88 -13.53 -2.53
N ASP A 49 15.30 -14.15 -1.44
CA ASP A 49 14.81 -13.84 -0.09
C ASP A 49 15.27 -12.44 0.33
N MET A 50 14.31 -11.53 0.52
CA MET A 50 14.55 -10.15 0.92
C MET A 50 14.62 -9.95 2.45
N ARG A 51 14.31 -10.98 3.26
CA ARG A 51 14.37 -10.90 4.74
C ARG A 51 15.71 -10.38 5.29
N PRO A 52 16.88 -10.71 4.71
CA PRO A 52 18.14 -10.16 5.18
C PRO A 52 18.25 -8.63 5.08
N LEU A 53 17.46 -7.98 4.21
CA LEU A 53 17.41 -6.51 4.12
C LEU A 53 16.78 -5.86 5.36
N LEU A 54 16.07 -6.63 6.19
CA LEU A 54 15.43 -6.15 7.41
C LEU A 54 16.35 -6.23 8.63
N LEU A 55 17.55 -6.80 8.50
CA LEU A 55 18.52 -6.86 9.59
C LEU A 55 18.99 -5.44 9.98
N PRO A 56 19.31 -5.21 11.26
CA PRO A 56 19.78 -3.89 11.72
C PRO A 56 20.93 -3.34 10.86
N GLY A 57 20.80 -2.09 10.43
CA GLY A 57 21.80 -1.40 9.60
C GLY A 57 21.78 -1.74 8.11
N GLN A 58 21.02 -2.74 7.65
CA GLN A 58 20.97 -3.10 6.23
C GLN A 58 20.09 -2.16 5.40
N ALA A 59 18.97 -1.70 5.96
CA ALA A 59 18.03 -0.84 5.23
C ALA A 59 18.67 0.46 4.71
N PRO A 60 19.46 1.23 5.49
CA PRO A 60 20.15 2.41 4.98
C PRO A 60 21.10 2.12 3.80
N ILE A 61 21.86 1.02 3.88
CA ILE A 61 22.77 0.60 2.80
C ILE A 61 21.97 0.25 1.54
N ALA A 62 20.92 -0.55 1.70
CA ALA A 62 20.03 -0.94 0.62
C ALA A 62 19.40 0.28 -0.07
N LEU A 63 18.98 1.30 0.69
CA LEU A 63 18.37 2.51 0.14
C LEU A 63 19.34 3.33 -0.72
N VAL A 64 20.60 3.43 -0.32
CA VAL A 64 21.65 4.10 -1.12
C VAL A 64 21.85 3.39 -2.46
N GLU A 65 21.84 2.06 -2.47
CA GLU A 65 21.99 1.26 -3.69
C GLU A 65 20.74 1.29 -4.59
N LEU A 66 19.54 1.33 -3.99
CA LEU A 66 18.27 1.34 -4.71
C LEU A 66 17.98 2.68 -5.39
N GLN A 67 18.38 3.81 -4.80
CA GLN A 67 18.09 5.14 -5.32
C GLN A 67 18.51 5.35 -6.80
N PRO A 68 19.75 5.03 -7.23
CA PRO A 68 20.10 5.14 -8.65
C PRO A 68 19.34 4.12 -9.52
N ALA A 69 19.04 2.94 -8.99
CA ALA A 69 18.34 1.88 -9.72
C ALA A 69 16.88 2.24 -10.06
N THR A 70 16.24 3.16 -9.34
CA THR A 70 14.90 3.66 -9.70
C THR A 70 14.88 4.50 -10.97
N ARG A 71 16.06 4.85 -11.52
CA ARG A 71 16.24 5.60 -12.76
C ARG A 71 17.04 4.82 -13.82
N ASP A 72 17.20 3.51 -13.62
CA ASP A 72 17.91 2.64 -14.57
C ASP A 72 17.18 2.63 -15.93
N THR A 73 17.94 2.53 -17.01
CA THR A 73 17.38 2.51 -18.37
C THR A 73 16.54 1.25 -18.61
N LEU A 74 16.86 0.15 -17.93
CA LEU A 74 16.14 -1.11 -18.04
C LEU A 74 14.90 -1.12 -17.13
N THR A 75 13.71 -1.26 -17.74
CA THR A 75 12.43 -1.34 -17.02
C THR A 75 12.42 -2.43 -15.95
N ARG A 76 12.98 -3.61 -16.22
CA ARG A 76 13.08 -4.71 -15.25
C ARG A 76 13.92 -4.38 -14.01
N VAL A 77 14.95 -3.55 -14.16
CA VAL A 77 15.78 -3.11 -13.02
C VAL A 77 15.01 -2.11 -12.18
N ARG A 78 14.33 -1.14 -12.81
CA ARG A 78 13.44 -0.22 -12.09
C ARG A 78 12.31 -0.95 -11.36
N GLN A 79 11.68 -1.94 -12.01
CA GLN A 79 10.67 -2.80 -11.38
C GLN A 79 11.23 -3.53 -10.15
N ALA A 80 12.41 -4.14 -10.25
CA ALA A 80 13.06 -4.80 -9.12
C ALA A 80 13.38 -3.83 -7.99
N ALA A 81 13.84 -2.62 -8.32
CA ALA A 81 14.12 -1.58 -7.34
C ALA A 81 12.84 -1.15 -6.60
N TYR A 82 11.76 -0.83 -7.31
CA TYR A 82 10.49 -0.44 -6.70
C TYR A 82 9.82 -1.56 -5.90
N ARG A 83 9.93 -2.82 -6.34
CA ARG A 83 9.48 -3.98 -5.56
C ARG A 83 10.24 -4.09 -4.23
N THR A 84 11.55 -3.87 -4.26
CA THR A 84 12.39 -3.90 -3.07
C THR A 84 12.07 -2.73 -2.14
N LEU A 85 11.86 -1.53 -2.69
CA LEU A 85 11.42 -0.35 -1.92
C LEU A 85 10.04 -0.55 -1.27
N ALA A 86 9.10 -1.19 -1.97
CA ALA A 86 7.79 -1.58 -1.40
C ALA A 86 7.93 -2.56 -0.24
N TYR A 87 8.81 -3.56 -0.38
CA TYR A 87 9.10 -4.50 0.70
C TYR A 87 9.65 -3.77 1.94
N LEU A 88 10.62 -2.86 1.74
CA LEU A 88 11.24 -2.10 2.83
C LEU A 88 10.27 -1.12 3.49
N SER A 89 9.47 -0.37 2.71
CA SER A 89 8.53 0.63 3.26
C SER A 89 7.46 0.01 4.16
N GLN A 90 7.14 -1.26 3.95
CA GLN A 90 6.16 -2.01 4.75
C GLN A 90 6.78 -2.71 5.96
N ARG A 91 8.02 -3.23 5.85
CA ARG A 91 8.55 -4.22 6.80
C ARG A 91 9.76 -3.77 7.63
N VAL A 92 10.45 -2.70 7.25
CA VAL A 92 11.59 -2.18 8.04
C VAL A 92 11.10 -1.74 9.42
N ILE A 93 11.82 -2.08 10.49
CA ILE A 93 11.37 -1.74 11.86
C ILE A 93 11.55 -0.25 12.13
N ASP A 94 12.68 0.33 11.71
CA ASP A 94 12.99 1.72 11.99
C ASP A 94 12.18 2.70 11.11
N THR A 95 11.65 3.74 11.77
CA THR A 95 10.77 4.74 11.12
C THR A 95 11.50 5.53 10.03
N THR A 96 12.77 5.85 10.22
CA THR A 96 13.57 6.63 9.26
C THR A 96 13.74 5.88 7.94
N GLY A 97 14.15 4.61 7.99
CA GLY A 97 14.32 3.73 6.85
C GLY A 97 12.99 3.49 6.12
N LYS A 98 11.89 3.27 6.86
CA LYS A 98 10.53 3.21 6.28
C LYS A 98 10.19 4.46 5.49
N GLN A 99 10.41 5.65 6.07
CA GLN A 99 10.09 6.93 5.43
C GLN A 99 10.98 7.21 4.21
N GLN A 100 12.26 6.86 4.27
CA GLN A 100 13.16 6.98 3.12
C GLN A 100 12.77 6.02 1.99
N ALA A 101 12.46 4.76 2.31
CA ALA A 101 11.97 3.78 1.35
C ALA A 101 10.67 4.26 0.69
N LEU A 102 9.72 4.76 1.48
CA LEU A 102 8.46 5.33 1.00
C LEU A 102 8.69 6.55 0.09
N SER A 103 9.59 7.45 0.50
CA SER A 103 9.96 8.65 -0.27
C SER A 103 10.52 8.29 -1.65
N LEU A 104 11.39 7.27 -1.73
CA LEU A 104 11.89 6.75 -3.01
C LEU A 104 10.80 6.02 -3.80
N LEU A 105 9.96 5.22 -3.13
CA LEU A 105 8.85 4.50 -3.76
C LEU A 105 7.88 5.44 -4.48
N THR A 106 7.58 6.61 -3.90
CA THR A 106 6.67 7.59 -4.54
C THR A 106 7.17 8.13 -5.89
N ALA A 107 8.48 8.08 -6.17
CA ALA A 107 9.01 8.48 -7.47
C ALA A 107 8.52 7.57 -8.61
N GLY A 108 8.13 6.33 -8.30
CA GLY A 108 7.60 5.39 -9.29
C GLY A 108 6.21 5.73 -9.79
N LEU A 109 5.49 6.66 -9.14
CA LEU A 109 4.22 7.20 -9.65
C LEU A 109 4.39 8.02 -10.93
N THR A 110 5.62 8.47 -11.22
CA THR A 110 5.97 9.21 -12.43
C THR A 110 6.82 8.39 -13.42
N ASP A 111 6.91 7.06 -13.23
CA ASP A 111 7.60 6.21 -14.21
C ASP A 111 6.90 6.27 -15.56
N ASN A 112 7.62 5.95 -16.65
CA ASN A 112 7.03 5.90 -17.97
C ASN A 112 6.20 4.63 -18.20
N GLU A 113 6.50 3.58 -17.43
CA GLU A 113 5.93 2.24 -17.54
C GLU A 113 4.68 2.08 -16.66
N SER A 114 3.54 1.82 -17.29
CA SER A 114 2.26 1.63 -16.58
C SER A 114 2.31 0.48 -15.56
N THR A 115 3.11 -0.55 -15.84
CA THR A 115 3.31 -1.70 -14.95
C THR A 115 3.98 -1.31 -13.64
N ILE A 116 5.00 -0.45 -13.69
CA ILE A 116 5.67 0.10 -12.52
C ILE A 116 4.69 0.97 -11.73
N ILE A 117 4.02 1.90 -12.40
CA ILE A 117 3.11 2.85 -11.71
C ILE A 117 2.00 2.10 -10.99
N ARG A 118 1.42 1.06 -11.61
CA ARG A 118 0.39 0.22 -10.98
C ARG A 118 0.94 -0.55 -9.78
N SER A 119 2.13 -1.15 -9.89
CA SER A 119 2.79 -1.87 -8.78
C SER A 119 3.07 -0.94 -7.61
N VAL A 120 3.63 0.24 -7.88
CA VAL A 120 3.92 1.28 -6.89
C VAL A 120 2.64 1.79 -6.24
N SER A 121 1.61 2.09 -7.03
CA SER A 121 0.30 2.52 -6.52
C SER A 121 -0.32 1.48 -5.60
N SER A 122 -0.25 0.19 -5.97
CA SER A 122 -0.72 -0.91 -5.10
C SER A 122 0.08 -0.99 -3.80
N ALA A 123 1.40 -0.92 -3.87
CA ALA A 123 2.27 -0.95 -2.69
C ALA A 123 2.02 0.22 -1.73
N LEU A 124 1.79 1.43 -2.26
CA LEU A 124 1.49 2.61 -1.45
C LEU A 124 0.16 2.50 -0.68
N ARG A 125 -0.83 1.78 -1.22
CA ARG A 125 -2.11 1.52 -0.54
C ARG A 125 -1.99 0.56 0.65
N GLN A 126 -0.93 -0.22 0.70
CA GLN A 126 -0.65 -1.16 1.81
C GLN A 126 0.14 -0.50 2.95
N VAL A 127 0.61 0.74 2.77
CA VAL A 127 1.38 1.45 3.78
C VAL A 127 0.42 2.14 4.76
N ASN A 128 0.67 1.99 6.06
CA ASN A 128 -0.11 2.69 7.08
C ASN A 128 -0.03 4.20 6.88
N ARG A 129 -1.16 4.90 6.97
CA ARG A 129 -1.30 6.35 6.78
C ARG A 129 -0.26 7.16 7.55
N GLN A 130 0.04 6.75 8.78
CA GLN A 130 0.96 7.47 9.68
C GLN A 130 2.42 7.46 9.18
N THR A 131 2.75 6.55 8.26
CA THR A 131 4.09 6.48 7.65
C THR A 131 4.32 7.62 6.64
N PHE A 132 3.25 8.21 6.10
CA PHE A 132 3.34 9.29 5.12
C PHE A 132 3.67 10.62 5.82
N THR A 133 4.93 11.06 5.68
CA THR A 133 5.35 12.36 6.21
C THR A 133 4.77 13.52 5.39
N PRO A 134 4.70 14.74 5.95
CA PRO A 134 4.29 15.93 5.19
C PRO A 134 5.10 16.15 3.90
N VAL A 135 6.38 15.77 3.89
CA VAL A 135 7.25 15.84 2.70
C VAL A 135 6.76 14.88 1.60
N VAL A 136 6.41 13.65 1.96
CA VAL A 136 5.89 12.65 1.01
C VAL A 136 4.51 13.08 0.49
N VAL A 137 3.63 13.56 1.37
CA VAL A 137 2.32 14.09 0.97
C VAL A 137 2.50 15.26 0.00
N GLN A 138 3.44 16.17 0.27
CA GLN A 138 3.70 17.29 -0.63
C GLN A 138 4.23 16.86 -2.00
N ARG A 139 5.03 15.80 -2.09
CA ARG A 139 5.44 15.23 -3.38
C ARG A 139 4.23 14.71 -4.16
N ILE A 140 3.32 14.01 -3.49
CA ILE A 140 2.08 13.49 -4.12
C ILE A 140 1.19 14.64 -4.59
N ARG A 141 1.08 15.72 -3.82
CA ARG A 141 0.37 16.94 -4.22
C ARG A 141 0.93 17.55 -5.51
N LEU A 142 2.24 17.49 -5.74
CA LEU A 142 2.87 18.02 -6.96
C LEU A 142 2.53 17.20 -8.22
N LEU A 143 2.05 15.97 -8.06
CA LEU A 143 1.59 15.10 -9.15
C LEU A 143 0.15 15.39 -9.60
N LEU A 144 -0.59 16.23 -8.87
CA LEU A 144 -1.96 16.60 -9.20
C LEU A 144 -2.02 17.62 -10.34
N ARG A 145 -1.91 17.14 -11.58
CA ARG A 145 -1.95 17.95 -12.79
C ARG A 145 -2.81 17.28 -13.86
N SER A 146 -3.50 18.08 -14.67
CA SER A 146 -4.21 17.54 -15.84
C SER A 146 -3.21 16.86 -16.80
N GLY A 147 -3.62 15.75 -17.41
CA GLY A 147 -2.76 14.94 -18.27
C GLY A 147 -1.76 14.02 -17.56
N GLN A 148 -1.71 14.05 -16.21
CA GLN A 148 -0.90 13.11 -15.45
C GLN A 148 -1.39 11.67 -15.68
N LYS A 149 -0.46 10.76 -16.03
CA LYS A 149 -0.74 9.32 -16.06
C LYS A 149 -1.16 8.87 -14.65
N ASN A 150 -2.24 8.10 -14.56
CA ASN A 150 -2.76 7.55 -13.29
C ASN A 150 -3.23 8.64 -12.30
N LEU A 151 -3.76 9.75 -12.83
CA LEU A 151 -4.33 10.82 -12.01
C LEU A 151 -5.40 10.30 -11.03
N SER A 152 -6.21 9.33 -11.48
CA SER A 152 -7.20 8.62 -10.65
C SER A 152 -6.58 8.05 -9.36
N GLU A 153 -5.48 7.30 -9.49
CA GLU A 153 -4.75 6.68 -8.38
C GLU A 153 -4.12 7.72 -7.46
N VAL A 154 -3.51 8.76 -8.03
CA VAL A 154 -2.87 9.85 -7.27
C VAL A 154 -3.92 10.61 -6.46
N CYS A 155 -5.08 10.93 -7.05
CA CYS A 155 -6.17 11.61 -6.36
C CYS A 155 -6.71 10.79 -5.19
N ARG A 156 -6.90 9.47 -5.36
CA ARG A 156 -7.34 8.62 -4.25
C ARG A 156 -6.26 8.42 -3.20
N LEU A 157 -4.99 8.32 -3.59
CA LEU A 157 -3.90 8.30 -2.62
C LEU A 157 -3.88 9.59 -1.79
N LEU A 158 -4.07 10.75 -2.42
CA LEU A 158 -4.20 12.01 -1.67
C LEU A 158 -5.46 12.05 -0.80
N GLY A 159 -6.59 11.52 -1.26
CA GLY A 159 -7.79 11.42 -0.41
C GLY A 159 -7.55 10.57 0.85
N PHE A 160 -6.68 9.57 0.77
CA PHE A 160 -6.27 8.75 1.91
C PHE A 160 -5.32 9.46 2.87
N ILE A 161 -4.21 10.01 2.35
CA ILE A 161 -3.10 10.52 3.18
C ILE A 161 -3.21 12.02 3.49
N GLY A 162 -3.98 12.75 2.68
CA GLY A 162 -4.13 14.20 2.76
C GLY A 162 -5.03 14.63 3.91
N ASP A 163 -5.33 15.92 3.90
CA ASP A 163 -6.15 16.59 4.91
C ASP A 163 -7.19 17.51 4.24
N GLN A 164 -8.03 18.14 5.06
CA GLN A 164 -9.14 18.97 4.56
C GLN A 164 -8.69 20.14 3.68
N SER A 165 -7.42 20.60 3.78
CA SER A 165 -6.88 21.68 2.94
C SER A 165 -6.67 21.24 1.48
N ASP A 166 -6.60 19.93 1.21
CA ASP A 166 -6.44 19.40 -0.15
C ASP A 166 -7.74 19.43 -0.97
N ARG A 167 -8.89 19.67 -0.33
CA ARG A 167 -10.21 19.70 -1.00
C ARG A 167 -10.25 20.71 -2.15
N SER A 168 -9.82 21.95 -1.92
CA SER A 168 -9.86 22.99 -2.95
C SER A 168 -9.04 22.63 -4.19
N ARG A 169 -7.90 21.97 -4.00
CA ARG A 169 -7.06 21.50 -5.11
C ARG A 169 -7.76 20.40 -5.92
N LEU A 170 -8.35 19.42 -5.25
CA LEU A 170 -9.08 18.35 -5.93
C LEU A 170 -10.36 18.87 -6.63
N SER A 171 -11.08 19.81 -6.01
CA SER A 171 -12.24 20.45 -6.63
C SER A 171 -11.87 21.22 -7.89
N LEU A 172 -10.72 21.91 -7.90
CA LEU A 172 -10.21 22.58 -9.10
C LEU A 172 -9.82 21.58 -10.20
N LEU A 173 -9.24 20.42 -9.85
CA LEU A 173 -8.96 19.38 -10.84
C LEU A 173 -10.23 18.80 -11.45
N LEU A 174 -11.33 18.69 -10.68
CA LEU A 174 -12.61 18.19 -11.17
C LEU A 174 -13.22 19.08 -12.27
N THR A 175 -12.82 20.35 -12.36
CA THR A 175 -13.25 21.28 -13.41
C THR A 175 -12.32 21.30 -14.62
N ALA A 176 -11.24 20.50 -14.62
CA ALA A 176 -10.29 20.49 -15.73
C ALA A 176 -10.92 19.91 -17.01
N PRO A 177 -10.67 20.52 -18.18
CA PRO A 177 -11.17 19.98 -19.44
C PRO A 177 -10.50 18.64 -19.78
N GLY A 178 -11.24 17.74 -20.44
CA GLY A 178 -10.74 16.46 -20.92
C GLY A 178 -10.62 15.38 -19.83
N LEU A 179 -11.17 15.61 -18.64
CA LEU A 179 -11.20 14.61 -17.58
C LEU A 179 -12.17 13.48 -17.92
N ASP A 180 -11.70 12.24 -17.93
CA ASP A 180 -12.56 11.08 -18.15
C ASP A 180 -13.47 10.80 -16.94
N ALA A 181 -14.51 10.00 -17.16
CA ALA A 181 -15.50 9.69 -16.14
C ALA A 181 -14.92 8.92 -14.94
N ALA A 182 -13.97 8.01 -15.17
CA ALA A 182 -13.37 7.21 -14.11
C ALA A 182 -12.47 8.07 -13.22
N THR A 183 -11.64 8.94 -13.81
CA THR A 183 -10.83 9.90 -13.05
C THR A 183 -11.71 10.89 -12.29
N SER A 184 -12.78 11.39 -12.91
CA SER A 184 -13.76 12.26 -12.26
C SER A 184 -14.38 11.60 -11.03
N GLN A 185 -14.74 10.32 -11.13
CA GLN A 185 -15.29 9.54 -10.03
C GLN A 185 -14.26 9.36 -8.89
N SER A 186 -13.01 9.03 -9.22
CA SER A 186 -11.93 8.92 -8.24
C SER A 186 -11.66 10.22 -7.47
N ILE A 187 -11.72 11.38 -8.16
CA ILE A 187 -11.61 12.68 -7.51
C ILE A 187 -12.78 12.91 -6.55
N ARG A 188 -14.02 12.61 -6.96
CA ARG A 188 -15.20 12.74 -6.08
C ARG A 188 -15.09 11.87 -4.84
N LEU A 189 -14.66 10.61 -4.99
CA LEU A 189 -14.44 9.70 -3.85
C LEU A 189 -13.36 10.23 -2.91
N ALA A 190 -12.26 10.76 -3.45
CA ALA A 190 -11.20 11.39 -2.64
C ALA A 190 -11.73 12.62 -1.88
N LEU A 191 -12.51 13.48 -2.52
CA LEU A 191 -13.16 14.63 -1.88
C LEU A 191 -14.10 14.20 -0.74
N VAL A 192 -14.91 13.17 -0.97
CA VAL A 192 -15.79 12.60 0.07
C VAL A 192 -14.96 12.10 1.25
N ARG A 193 -13.85 11.37 1.00
CA ARG A 193 -12.95 10.91 2.06
C ARG A 193 -12.33 12.06 2.86
N LEU A 194 -11.98 13.16 2.19
CA LEU A 194 -11.49 14.40 2.82
C LEU A 194 -12.60 15.22 3.50
N GLY A 195 -13.84 14.74 3.52
CA GLY A 195 -14.95 15.36 4.25
C GLY A 195 -15.74 16.40 3.44
N ASP A 196 -15.78 16.30 2.12
CA ASP A 196 -16.73 17.08 1.31
C ASP A 196 -18.18 16.64 1.60
N ALA A 197 -18.91 17.46 2.35
CA ALA A 197 -20.26 17.14 2.82
C ALA A 197 -21.29 17.13 1.68
N ALA A 198 -21.12 17.95 0.65
CA ALA A 198 -22.06 18.03 -0.47
C ALA A 198 -21.99 16.75 -1.32
N LEU A 199 -20.77 16.33 -1.69
CA LEU A 199 -20.57 15.08 -2.41
C LEU A 199 -20.93 13.86 -1.55
N ARG A 200 -20.66 13.90 -0.23
CA ARG A 200 -21.10 12.84 0.70
C ARG A 200 -22.62 12.70 0.70
N GLY A 201 -23.35 13.82 0.80
CA GLY A 201 -24.81 13.83 0.76
C GLY A 201 -25.39 13.28 -0.54
N GLN A 202 -24.79 13.64 -1.68
CA GLN A 202 -25.17 13.09 -2.98
C GLN A 202 -24.96 11.56 -3.04
N LEU A 203 -23.83 11.08 -2.53
CA LEU A 203 -23.51 9.66 -2.51
C LEU A 203 -24.44 8.86 -1.58
N VAL A 204 -24.72 9.37 -0.38
CA VAL A 204 -25.69 8.80 0.56
C VAL A 204 -27.09 8.73 -0.07
N SER A 205 -27.54 9.79 -0.73
CA SER A 205 -28.85 9.83 -1.39
C SER A 205 -28.98 8.75 -2.47
N LYS A 206 -27.96 8.63 -3.34
CA LYS A 206 -27.91 7.57 -4.37
C LYS A 206 -27.91 6.17 -3.76
N LEU A 207 -27.13 5.97 -2.70
CA LEU A 207 -26.97 4.66 -2.07
C LEU A 207 -28.25 4.15 -1.40
N LYS A 208 -29.08 5.03 -0.83
CA LYS A 208 -30.34 4.63 -0.16
C LYS A 208 -31.27 3.83 -1.09
N GLY A 209 -31.41 4.28 -2.34
CA GLY A 209 -32.23 3.62 -3.37
C GLY A 209 -31.55 2.47 -4.11
N GLN A 210 -30.28 2.20 -3.84
CA GLN A 210 -29.53 1.16 -4.54
C GLN A 210 -29.89 -0.24 -4.01
N VAL A 211 -30.13 -1.17 -4.93
CA VAL A 211 -30.27 -2.60 -4.63
C VAL A 211 -28.88 -3.20 -4.44
N VAL A 212 -28.71 -3.98 -3.37
CA VAL A 212 -27.48 -4.72 -3.10
C VAL A 212 -27.57 -6.07 -3.81
N ASN A 213 -26.65 -6.31 -4.74
CA ASN A 213 -26.51 -7.53 -5.54
C ASN A 213 -25.03 -7.75 -5.89
N SER A 214 -24.69 -8.83 -6.60
CA SER A 214 -23.29 -9.11 -6.97
C SER A 214 -22.58 -7.93 -7.67
N ASN A 215 -23.26 -7.25 -8.59
CA ASN A 215 -22.68 -6.12 -9.30
C ASN A 215 -22.36 -4.96 -8.35
N PHE A 216 -23.25 -4.67 -7.39
CA PHE A 216 -22.98 -3.69 -6.36
C PHE A 216 -21.76 -4.06 -5.52
N MET A 217 -21.66 -5.32 -5.11
CA MET A 217 -20.54 -5.83 -4.30
C MET A 217 -19.20 -5.68 -5.03
N VAL A 218 -19.15 -6.02 -6.33
CA VAL A 218 -17.93 -5.97 -7.13
C VAL A 218 -17.54 -4.54 -7.51
N PHE A 219 -18.50 -3.72 -7.96
CA PHE A 219 -18.19 -2.45 -8.62
C PHE A 219 -18.36 -1.21 -7.73
N ALA A 220 -19.19 -1.26 -6.69
CA ALA A 220 -19.51 -0.09 -5.88
C ALA A 220 -18.98 -0.17 -4.45
N LEU A 221 -19.03 -1.34 -3.82
CA LEU A 221 -18.77 -1.46 -2.39
C LEU A 221 -17.37 -1.00 -2.00
N THR A 222 -16.33 -1.42 -2.73
CA THR A 222 -14.94 -1.02 -2.47
C THR A 222 -14.76 0.50 -2.52
N ASP A 223 -15.44 1.18 -3.44
CA ASP A 223 -15.40 2.64 -3.57
C ASP A 223 -16.11 3.35 -2.42
N LEU A 224 -17.25 2.81 -1.98
CA LEU A 224 -17.99 3.33 -0.82
C LEU A 224 -17.17 3.17 0.46
N LEU A 225 -16.59 1.98 0.69
CA LEU A 225 -15.78 1.70 1.87
C LEU A 225 -14.53 2.57 1.88
N TYR A 226 -13.88 2.77 0.73
CA TYR A 226 -12.74 3.69 0.58
C TYR A 226 -13.04 5.11 1.11
N THR A 227 -14.28 5.59 1.12
CA THR A 227 -14.58 6.94 1.63
C THR A 227 -14.37 7.10 3.14
N ARG A 228 -14.43 6.00 3.90
CA ARG A 228 -14.42 5.98 5.39
C ARG A 228 -15.38 6.97 6.04
N GLN A 229 -16.47 7.32 5.37
CA GLN A 229 -17.51 8.17 5.94
C GLN A 229 -18.55 7.30 6.66
N LYS A 230 -18.74 7.54 7.95
CA LYS A 230 -19.69 6.77 8.77
C LYS A 230 -21.10 6.83 8.19
N GLU A 231 -21.55 7.97 7.66
CA GLU A 231 -22.91 8.11 7.11
C GLU A 231 -23.14 7.24 5.88
N ILE A 232 -22.09 6.96 5.09
CA ILE A 232 -22.16 6.03 3.96
C ILE A 232 -22.22 4.60 4.48
N VAL A 233 -21.39 4.27 5.47
CA VAL A 233 -21.37 2.95 6.09
C VAL A 233 -22.67 2.66 6.84
N ASP A 234 -23.28 3.64 7.50
CA ASP A 234 -24.58 3.48 8.17
C ASP A 234 -25.65 3.04 7.17
N VAL A 235 -25.67 3.59 5.95
CA VAL A 235 -26.58 3.11 4.90
C VAL A 235 -26.26 1.65 4.55
N LEU A 236 -24.99 1.26 4.42
CA LEU A 236 -24.61 -0.15 4.19
C LEU A 236 -25.05 -1.05 5.36
N VAL A 237 -24.92 -0.60 6.60
CA VAL A 237 -25.36 -1.33 7.79
C VAL A 237 -26.86 -1.57 7.75
N THR A 238 -27.68 -0.61 7.30
CA THR A 238 -29.13 -0.88 7.11
C THR A 238 -29.38 -2.03 6.13
N LYS A 239 -28.53 -2.19 5.11
CA LYS A 239 -28.65 -3.27 4.12
C LYS A 239 -28.25 -4.64 4.69
N LEU A 240 -27.46 -4.69 5.78
CA LEU A 240 -27.17 -5.95 6.48
C LEU A 240 -28.43 -6.61 7.04
N TYR A 241 -29.49 -5.85 7.32
CA TYR A 241 -30.76 -6.39 7.83
C TYR A 241 -31.69 -6.92 6.73
N SER A 242 -31.30 -6.79 5.45
CA SER A 242 -32.00 -7.45 4.36
C SER A 242 -31.75 -8.96 4.38
N ASN A 243 -32.77 -9.73 3.98
CA ASN A 243 -32.67 -11.17 3.74
C ASN A 243 -32.80 -11.51 2.24
N GLU A 244 -32.62 -10.52 1.36
CA GLU A 244 -32.67 -10.72 -0.08
C GLU A 244 -31.49 -11.56 -0.59
N SER A 245 -31.81 -12.61 -1.32
CA SER A 245 -30.82 -13.49 -1.96
C SER A 245 -30.49 -13.01 -3.38
N ASN A 246 -29.85 -11.84 -3.48
CA ASN A 246 -29.51 -11.19 -4.76
C ASN A 246 -28.02 -11.31 -5.14
N CYS A 247 -27.22 -12.00 -4.34
CA CYS A 247 -25.78 -12.19 -4.58
C CYS A 247 -25.47 -13.60 -5.08
N GLU A 248 -24.38 -13.73 -5.84
CA GLU A 248 -23.89 -15.01 -6.37
C GLU A 248 -23.24 -15.84 -5.26
N GLY A 249 -23.61 -17.13 -5.21
CA GLY A 249 -23.04 -18.12 -4.32
C GLY A 249 -21.89 -18.90 -4.98
N ALA A 250 -21.56 -20.06 -4.39
CA ALA A 250 -20.47 -20.92 -4.86
C ALA A 250 -20.70 -21.51 -6.27
N THR A 251 -21.94 -21.49 -6.77
CA THR A 251 -22.28 -21.88 -8.13
C THR A 251 -22.96 -20.72 -8.86
N PRO A 252 -22.87 -20.64 -10.21
CA PRO A 252 -23.50 -19.57 -10.98
C PRO A 252 -25.02 -19.46 -10.81
N THR A 253 -25.68 -20.53 -10.37
CA THR A 253 -27.13 -20.58 -10.14
C THR A 253 -27.51 -20.37 -8.67
N ALA A 254 -26.57 -20.57 -7.74
CA ALA A 254 -26.82 -20.36 -6.33
C ALA A 254 -26.93 -18.86 -6.05
N ARG A 255 -28.01 -18.48 -5.39
CA ARG A 255 -28.19 -17.13 -4.85
C ARG A 255 -28.08 -17.16 -3.34
N ILE A 256 -27.30 -16.22 -2.79
CA ILE A 256 -27.07 -16.08 -1.36
C ILE A 256 -27.48 -14.70 -0.88
N ASN A 257 -27.70 -14.58 0.43
CA ASN A 257 -27.93 -13.31 1.08
C ASN A 257 -26.68 -12.41 0.95
N CYS A 258 -26.85 -11.24 0.32
CA CYS A 258 -25.78 -10.27 0.15
C CYS A 258 -25.20 -9.74 1.47
N ALA A 259 -25.97 -9.79 2.56
CA ALA A 259 -25.52 -9.40 3.89
C ALA A 259 -24.28 -10.19 4.35
N TYR A 260 -24.09 -11.42 3.87
CA TYR A 260 -22.91 -12.23 4.20
C TYR A 260 -21.63 -11.65 3.62
N GLN A 261 -21.65 -11.24 2.35
CA GLN A 261 -20.49 -10.62 1.74
C GLN A 261 -20.26 -9.21 2.30
N LEU A 262 -21.34 -8.49 2.62
CA LEU A 262 -21.27 -7.15 3.18
C LEU A 262 -20.67 -7.14 4.59
N MET A 263 -21.03 -8.08 5.48
CA MET A 263 -20.45 -8.15 6.82
C MET A 263 -18.94 -8.42 6.79
N ILE A 264 -18.47 -9.30 5.89
CA ILE A 264 -17.04 -9.60 5.73
C ILE A 264 -16.31 -8.37 5.19
N SER A 265 -16.88 -7.71 4.17
CA SER A 265 -16.27 -6.55 3.54
C SER A 265 -16.14 -5.35 4.48
N LEU A 266 -17.01 -5.23 5.49
CA LEU A 266 -16.97 -4.15 6.48
C LEU A 266 -15.88 -4.36 7.54
N ALA A 267 -15.51 -5.60 7.84
CA ALA A 267 -14.66 -5.96 8.96
C ALA A 267 -13.29 -5.25 9.00
N PRO A 268 -12.54 -5.11 7.88
CA PRO A 268 -11.24 -4.44 7.92
C PRO A 268 -11.33 -2.95 8.30
N PHE A 269 -12.50 -2.34 8.08
CA PHE A 269 -12.66 -0.89 8.05
C PHE A 269 -13.35 -0.32 9.29
N ILE A 270 -13.79 -1.16 10.22
CA ILE A 270 -14.43 -0.75 11.48
C ILE A 270 -13.56 -1.18 12.65
N VAL A 271 -13.37 -0.27 13.60
CA VAL A 271 -12.62 -0.55 14.83
C VAL A 271 -13.44 -1.46 15.74
N ASP A 272 -12.80 -2.46 16.35
CA ASP A 272 -13.42 -3.43 17.27
C ASP A 272 -14.61 -4.23 16.69
N TYR A 273 -14.60 -4.43 15.36
CA TYR A 273 -15.62 -5.22 14.67
C TYR A 273 -15.68 -6.67 15.22
N PRO A 274 -16.87 -7.27 15.38
CA PRO A 274 -17.04 -8.52 16.14
C PRO A 274 -16.52 -9.77 15.42
N ILE A 275 -16.11 -9.63 14.16
CA ILE A 275 -15.48 -10.72 13.40
C ILE A 275 -14.07 -10.31 12.99
N GLN A 276 -13.16 -11.28 13.04
CA GLN A 276 -11.84 -11.14 12.49
C GLN A 276 -11.86 -11.64 11.06
N VAL A 277 -11.19 -10.89 10.19
CA VAL A 277 -10.83 -11.32 8.84
C VAL A 277 -9.32 -11.37 8.78
N ASP A 278 -8.79 -12.24 7.93
CA ASP A 278 -7.34 -12.34 7.78
C ASP A 278 -6.75 -11.14 7.00
N GLU A 279 -5.46 -11.20 6.73
CA GLU A 279 -4.74 -10.14 6.01
C GLU A 279 -5.19 -9.94 4.55
N PHE A 280 -5.92 -10.91 4.00
CA PHE A 280 -6.52 -10.85 2.65
C PHE A 280 -7.98 -10.39 2.68
N GLY A 281 -8.53 -10.12 3.87
CA GLY A 281 -9.94 -9.83 4.05
C GLY A 281 -10.81 -11.07 3.87
N GLU A 282 -10.22 -12.26 3.88
CA GLU A 282 -10.95 -13.51 3.90
C GLU A 282 -11.48 -13.77 5.30
N SER A 283 -12.69 -14.31 5.32
CA SER A 283 -13.35 -14.64 6.56
C SER A 283 -12.65 -15.82 7.23
N SER A 284 -12.32 -15.71 8.51
CA SER A 284 -11.89 -16.87 9.30
C SER A 284 -13.06 -17.82 9.64
N LEU A 285 -14.26 -17.55 9.11
CA LEU A 285 -15.46 -18.33 9.40
C LEU A 285 -15.41 -19.70 8.72
N PRO A 286 -15.89 -20.75 9.39
CA PRO A 286 -16.15 -22.04 8.76
C PRO A 286 -17.09 -21.87 7.54
N ALA A 287 -16.79 -22.57 6.45
CA ALA A 287 -17.59 -22.55 5.22
C ALA A 287 -18.92 -23.35 5.34
N THR A 288 -19.73 -23.03 6.36
CA THR A 288 -21.04 -23.66 6.63
C THR A 288 -22.12 -22.59 6.72
N ASN A 289 -23.32 -22.89 6.20
CA ASN A 289 -24.42 -21.92 6.16
C ASN A 289 -24.84 -21.48 7.58
N GLU A 290 -24.80 -22.39 8.55
CA GLU A 290 -25.12 -22.14 9.95
C GLU A 290 -24.17 -21.12 10.57
N ALA A 291 -22.86 -21.23 10.29
CA ALA A 291 -21.87 -20.27 10.75
C ALA A 291 -22.12 -18.87 10.18
N TYR A 292 -22.48 -18.77 8.90
CA TYR A 292 -22.83 -17.48 8.28
C TYR A 292 -24.07 -16.85 8.91
N ILE A 293 -25.12 -17.64 9.18
CA ILE A 293 -26.35 -17.16 9.83
C ILE A 293 -26.07 -16.64 11.24
N GLN A 294 -25.37 -17.43 12.06
CA GLN A 294 -25.04 -17.06 13.45
C GLN A 294 -24.13 -15.83 13.50
N THR A 295 -23.16 -15.75 12.59
CA THR A 295 -22.25 -14.62 12.51
C THR A 295 -22.97 -13.35 12.08
N LEU A 296 -23.86 -13.43 11.10
CA LEU A 296 -24.64 -12.28 10.67
C LEU A 296 -25.54 -11.75 11.79
N ALA A 297 -26.14 -12.65 12.60
CA ALA A 297 -26.89 -12.26 13.79
C ALA A 297 -25.99 -11.50 14.79
N THR A 298 -24.81 -12.05 15.09
CA THR A 298 -23.82 -11.41 15.98
C THR A 298 -23.42 -10.02 15.50
N VAL A 299 -23.16 -9.86 14.20
CA VAL A 299 -22.81 -8.57 13.59
C VAL A 299 -23.96 -7.57 13.69
N ARG A 300 -25.20 -8.00 13.42
CA ARG A 300 -26.40 -7.16 13.53
C ARG A 300 -26.59 -6.69 14.98
N ASP A 301 -26.50 -7.58 15.95
CA ASP A 301 -26.63 -7.24 17.36
C ASP A 301 -25.52 -6.27 17.82
N TRP A 302 -24.30 -6.48 17.34
CA TRP A 302 -23.18 -5.58 17.62
C TRP A 302 -23.44 -4.16 17.12
N PHE A 303 -23.95 -3.98 15.90
CA PHE A 303 -24.29 -2.65 15.37
C PHE A 303 -25.45 -1.98 16.11
N THR A 304 -26.39 -2.76 16.64
CA THR A 304 -27.44 -2.23 17.52
C THR A 304 -26.87 -1.73 18.84
N ALA A 305 -25.86 -2.41 19.40
CA ALA A 305 -25.20 -2.01 20.64
C ALA A 305 -24.16 -0.87 20.46
N HIS A 306 -23.55 -0.74 19.27
CA HIS A 306 -22.42 0.17 19.00
C HIS A 306 -22.76 1.18 17.90
N THR A 307 -23.80 1.99 18.10
CA THR A 307 -24.19 3.02 17.11
C THR A 307 -23.09 4.08 16.85
N ASP A 308 -22.16 4.22 17.79
CA ASP A 308 -21.01 5.13 17.81
C ASP A 308 -19.71 4.49 17.29
N TYR A 309 -19.80 3.34 16.60
CA TYR A 309 -18.64 2.67 16.01
C TYR A 309 -17.76 3.63 15.19
N ARG A 310 -16.46 3.36 15.20
CA ARG A 310 -15.46 4.21 14.56
C ARG A 310 -14.89 3.54 13.31
N MET A 311 -14.66 4.35 12.29
CA MET A 311 -13.99 3.92 11.07
C MET A 311 -12.47 3.82 11.28
N ARG A 312 -11.87 2.74 10.78
CA ARG A 312 -10.43 2.57 10.70
C ARG A 312 -9.88 3.41 9.54
N ASN A 313 -9.07 4.41 9.87
CA ASN A 313 -8.62 5.47 8.95
C ASN A 313 -7.13 5.40 8.60
N ASP A 314 -6.37 4.50 9.22
CA ASP A 314 -4.94 4.31 9.05
C ASP A 314 -4.59 3.33 7.91
N ILE A 315 -5.59 2.65 7.34
CA ILE A 315 -5.49 1.84 6.13
C ILE A 315 -6.27 2.45 4.96
N TYR A 316 -5.79 2.21 3.73
CA TYR A 316 -6.34 2.76 2.50
C TYR A 316 -7.76 2.31 2.22
#